data_AF-A0A8H6F9F9-F1
#
_entry.id   AF-A0A8H6F9F9-F1
#
_cell.length_a   1.000
_cell.length_b   1.000
_cell.length_c   1.000
_cell.angle_alpha   90.00
_cell.angle_beta   90.00
_cell.angle_gamma   90.00
#
_symmetry.space_group_name_H-M   'P 1'
#
loop_
_entity.id
_entity.type
_entity.pdbx_description
1 polymer ?
#
loop_
_entity_poly.entity_id
_entity_poly.type
_entity_poly.pdbx_seq_one_letter_code
_entity_poly.pdbx_strand_id
1 'polypeptide(L)'
;MSRPSPTLNSKRFFLSFHRYISMTSSPLTHHPHLPAQATTPQRHPSSRPRSRLSARHASTSDAPPSAPAKPLSHYDLFPNTLPQGAPPRGPFVIDPRQLRKEFLQLQARAHPDRHHGPDKARAEGTSALINEAYRTLQNPLPRAQYLLSLRGIDVAEDETAKVEDPDLLMEVLEVREAIEGAGQESELEGMKARNDARMVESEGILDEAFQSDDTEMAKAEAVKLRYWTNIKEALDAWEKGKPVVLVH
;
A
#
# COMPACT_ATOMS: atom_id res chain seq x y z
N MET A 1 23.68 -11.33 50.27
CA MET A 1 23.88 -10.14 49.41
C MET A 1 23.10 -10.37 48.12
N SER A 2 21.84 -9.95 48.12
CA SER A 2 20.88 -10.16 47.03
C SER A 2 20.91 -8.96 46.08
N ARG A 3 21.06 -9.19 44.78
CA ARG A 3 20.91 -8.16 43.74
C ARG A 3 19.46 -8.17 43.22
N PRO A 4 18.86 -7.01 42.92
CA PRO A 4 17.49 -6.94 42.41
C PRO A 4 17.44 -7.15 40.89
N SER A 5 16.35 -7.78 40.45
CA SER A 5 15.96 -7.98 39.05
C SER A 5 15.66 -6.65 38.34
N PRO A 6 16.03 -6.47 37.05
CA PRO A 6 15.48 -5.39 36.26
C PRO A 6 14.17 -5.83 35.58
N THR A 7 13.25 -4.88 35.60
CA THR A 7 11.85 -4.89 35.20
C THR A 7 11.63 -5.13 33.71
N LEU A 8 10.68 -6.02 33.38
CA LEU A 8 10.07 -6.14 32.06
C LEU A 8 9.31 -4.84 31.72
N ASN A 9 9.78 -4.08 30.73
CA ASN A 9 8.92 -3.26 29.87
C ASN A 9 9.70 -2.63 28.71
N SER A 10 9.54 -3.14 27.48
CA SER A 10 9.25 -2.29 26.30
C SER A 10 8.83 -3.13 25.08
N LYS A 11 7.52 -3.33 24.98
CA LYS A 11 6.68 -3.17 23.78
C LYS A 11 7.20 -3.70 22.43
N ARG A 12 6.62 -4.85 22.08
CA ARG A 12 6.35 -5.36 20.73
C ARG A 12 5.69 -4.30 19.82
N PHE A 13 6.27 -4.09 18.65
CA PHE A 13 5.74 -3.43 17.43
C PHE A 13 6.37 -4.26 16.28
N PHE A 14 5.72 -4.89 15.31
CA PHE A 14 4.33 -4.97 14.83
C PHE A 14 4.06 -6.42 14.36
N LEU A 15 2.78 -6.82 14.41
CA LEU A 15 2.21 -8.13 14.04
C LEU A 15 2.28 -8.36 12.52
N SER A 16 2.66 -9.54 12.01
CA SER A 16 1.83 -10.75 11.82
C SER A 16 0.52 -10.51 11.06
N PHE A 17 0.47 -11.03 9.84
CA PHE A 17 -0.68 -11.20 8.94
C PHE A 17 -0.27 -12.38 8.03
N HIS A 18 -0.94 -13.52 7.88
CA HIS A 18 -2.35 -13.88 7.92
C HIS A 18 -2.53 -15.34 8.37
N ARG A 19 -3.56 -15.63 9.17
CA ARG A 19 -4.43 -16.80 8.96
C ARG A 19 -5.71 -16.66 9.76
N TYR A 20 -6.87 -16.56 9.11
CA TYR A 20 -8.15 -17.12 9.59
C TYR A 20 -9.23 -16.94 8.50
N ILE A 21 -9.49 -18.00 7.72
CA ILE A 21 -10.84 -18.30 7.24
C ILE A 21 -11.06 -19.80 7.46
N SER A 22 -11.94 -20.10 8.41
CA SER A 22 -12.42 -21.44 8.72
C SER A 22 -13.45 -21.86 7.67
N MET A 23 -13.19 -22.96 6.96
CA MET A 23 -14.20 -23.68 6.18
C MET A 23 -15.12 -24.43 7.15
N THR A 24 -16.40 -24.08 7.18
CA THR A 24 -17.46 -24.96 7.69
C THR A 24 -18.39 -25.31 6.54
N SER A 25 -18.24 -26.55 6.08
CA SER A 25 -19.17 -27.26 5.21
C SER A 25 -20.52 -27.45 5.92
N SER A 26 -21.62 -27.28 5.19
CA SER A 26 -22.93 -27.80 5.58
C SER A 26 -23.80 -28.06 4.34
N PRO A 27 -24.74 -29.02 4.43
CA PRO A 27 -24.93 -29.99 3.36
C PRO A 27 -26.21 -29.81 2.55
N LEU A 28 -26.23 -30.53 1.42
CA LEU A 28 -27.38 -30.87 0.59
C LEU A 28 -28.53 -31.48 1.42
N THR A 29 -29.75 -30.96 1.22
CA THR A 29 -30.98 -31.70 1.51
C THR A 29 -31.98 -31.55 0.39
N HIS A 30 -32.32 -32.69 -0.20
CA HIS A 30 -33.36 -32.95 -1.18
C HIS A 30 -34.75 -32.87 -0.51
N HIS A 31 -35.76 -32.27 -1.16
CA HIS A 31 -37.16 -32.72 -1.04
C HIS A 31 -38.03 -32.30 -2.24
N PRO A 32 -39.14 -33.01 -2.52
CA PRO A 32 -39.64 -33.23 -3.89
C PRO A 32 -41.01 -32.59 -4.25
N HIS A 33 -41.25 -32.50 -5.57
CA HIS A 33 -42.49 -32.68 -6.38
C HIS A 33 -43.87 -31.99 -6.08
N LEU A 34 -44.31 -31.18 -7.09
CA LEU A 34 -45.63 -31.04 -7.79
C LEU A 34 -46.90 -30.44 -7.09
N PRO A 35 -47.99 -30.06 -7.83
CA PRO A 35 -48.13 -29.53 -9.21
C PRO A 35 -49.12 -28.32 -9.39
N ALA A 36 -49.30 -27.95 -10.67
CA ALA A 36 -50.11 -26.93 -11.38
C ALA A 36 -51.61 -26.66 -11.04
N GLN A 37 -52.09 -25.46 -11.46
CA GLN A 37 -53.29 -25.13 -12.29
C GLN A 37 -53.81 -23.70 -11.94
N ALA A 38 -53.75 -22.69 -12.83
CA ALA A 38 -54.69 -22.29 -13.91
C ALA A 38 -56.07 -21.73 -13.45
N THR A 39 -56.38 -20.46 -13.80
CA THR A 39 -57.64 -19.90 -14.39
C THR A 39 -57.98 -18.43 -14.01
N THR A 40 -57.75 -17.51 -14.96
CA THR A 40 -58.57 -16.44 -15.62
C THR A 40 -59.93 -15.93 -15.00
N PRO A 41 -60.63 -14.88 -15.55
CA PRO A 41 -60.52 -13.40 -15.43
C PRO A 41 -61.84 -12.64 -15.02
N GLN A 42 -61.83 -11.30 -14.89
CA GLN A 42 -62.89 -10.36 -15.39
C GLN A 42 -62.53 -8.87 -15.16
N ARG A 43 -62.32 -8.06 -16.24
CA ARG A 43 -63.20 -7.01 -16.84
C ARG A 43 -63.52 -5.80 -15.92
N HIS A 44 -62.89 -4.62 -16.13
CA HIS A 44 -63.31 -3.45 -16.96
C HIS A 44 -64.39 -2.53 -16.30
N PRO A 45 -64.61 -1.25 -16.73
CA PRO A 45 -63.71 -0.19 -17.25
C PRO A 45 -64.12 1.23 -16.73
N SER A 46 -63.69 2.29 -17.46
CA SER A 46 -64.20 3.69 -17.46
C SER A 46 -63.64 4.65 -16.39
N SER A 47 -63.30 5.91 -16.63
CA SER A 47 -63.41 6.79 -17.82
C SER A 47 -62.70 8.14 -17.52
N ARG A 48 -61.80 8.58 -18.42
CA ARG A 48 -61.61 9.93 -19.05
C ARG A 48 -61.89 11.25 -18.24
N PRO A 49 -61.49 12.45 -18.73
CA PRO A 49 -60.23 12.91 -19.38
C PRO A 49 -59.82 14.39 -19.03
N ARG A 50 -58.79 14.93 -19.71
CA ARG A 50 -58.45 16.37 -19.99
C ARG A 50 -57.84 17.17 -18.81
N SER A 51 -56.90 18.11 -18.97
CA SER A 51 -56.49 18.95 -20.12
C SER A 51 -55.14 19.66 -19.87
N ARG A 52 -54.28 19.67 -20.91
CA ARG A 52 -53.54 20.79 -21.55
C ARG A 52 -53.11 22.03 -20.72
N LEU A 53 -51.82 22.40 -20.83
CA LEU A 53 -51.20 23.73 -21.12
C LEU A 53 -49.66 23.60 -21.01
N SER A 54 -48.90 23.52 -22.11
CA SER A 54 -48.14 24.59 -22.80
C SER A 54 -47.14 25.43 -21.97
N ALA A 55 -45.87 25.19 -22.30
CA ALA A 55 -44.74 26.13 -22.48
C ALA A 55 -44.20 26.92 -21.28
N ARG A 56 -42.93 26.65 -20.94
CA ARG A 56 -41.92 27.70 -20.79
C ARG A 56 -40.50 27.15 -21.00
N HIS A 57 -39.79 27.81 -21.90
CA HIS A 57 -38.37 27.66 -22.14
C HIS A 57 -37.59 27.91 -20.83
N ALA A 58 -36.83 26.92 -20.40
CA ALA A 58 -35.68 27.13 -19.51
C ALA A 58 -34.46 26.67 -20.28
N SER A 59 -33.73 27.65 -20.83
CA SER A 59 -32.37 27.46 -21.32
C SER A 59 -31.49 27.11 -20.13
N THR A 60 -31.38 25.83 -19.81
CA THR A 60 -30.35 25.34 -18.90
C THR A 60 -29.02 25.43 -19.66
N SER A 61 -28.14 26.30 -19.19
CA SER A 61 -26.75 26.36 -19.61
C SER A 61 -26.14 24.97 -19.44
N ASP A 62 -25.84 24.34 -20.58
CA ASP A 62 -25.08 23.11 -20.67
C ASP A 62 -23.64 23.44 -20.25
N ALA A 63 -23.35 23.30 -18.95
CA ALA A 63 -21.99 23.28 -18.46
C ALA A 63 -21.41 21.91 -18.85
N PRO A 64 -20.25 21.85 -19.51
CA PRO A 64 -19.66 20.56 -19.88
C PRO A 64 -19.46 19.71 -18.64
N PRO A 65 -19.69 18.39 -18.71
CA PRO A 65 -19.46 17.50 -17.57
C PRO A 65 -18.00 17.66 -17.15
N SER A 66 -17.80 18.10 -15.90
CA SER A 66 -16.47 18.17 -15.31
C SER A 66 -15.79 16.83 -15.51
N ALA A 67 -14.63 16.80 -16.14
CA ALA A 67 -13.80 15.62 -16.24
C ALA A 67 -13.73 14.92 -14.86
N PRO A 68 -13.80 13.59 -14.78
CA PRO A 68 -13.77 12.90 -13.50
C PRO A 68 -12.49 13.32 -12.77
N ALA A 69 -12.64 13.88 -11.57
CA ALA A 69 -11.51 14.28 -10.74
C ALA A 69 -10.60 13.06 -10.57
N LYS A 70 -9.33 13.20 -10.97
CA LYS A 70 -8.32 12.16 -10.77
C LYS A 70 -8.35 11.76 -9.27
N PRO A 71 -8.43 10.46 -8.93
CA PRO A 71 -8.44 10.05 -7.54
C PRO A 71 -7.18 10.58 -6.84
N LEU A 72 -7.34 11.11 -5.62
CA LEU A 72 -6.24 11.64 -4.82
C LEU A 72 -5.16 10.56 -4.68
N SER A 73 -3.94 10.87 -5.13
CA SER A 73 -2.78 10.05 -4.87
C SER A 73 -2.24 10.29 -3.47
N HIS A 74 -1.42 9.37 -2.96
CA HIS A 74 -0.71 9.56 -1.70
C HIS A 74 0.16 10.81 -1.71
N TYR A 75 0.70 11.20 -2.88
CA TYR A 75 1.51 12.41 -3.03
C TYR A 75 0.69 13.69 -2.81
N ASP A 76 -0.57 13.70 -3.26
CA ASP A 76 -1.46 14.86 -3.14
C ASP A 76 -1.82 15.19 -1.68
N LEU A 77 -1.60 14.25 -0.75
CA LEU A 77 -1.84 14.44 0.68
C LEU A 77 -0.73 15.23 1.39
N PHE A 78 0.45 15.36 0.78
CA PHE A 78 1.61 16.04 1.37
C PHE A 78 2.04 17.26 0.55
N PRO A 79 1.19 18.27 0.37
CA PRO A 79 1.46 19.40 -0.54
C PRO A 79 2.63 20.30 -0.11
N ASN A 80 3.00 20.34 1.18
CA ASN A 80 4.15 21.13 1.61
C ASN A 80 5.48 20.44 1.29
N THR A 81 5.52 19.10 1.38
CA THR A 81 6.69 18.28 1.07
C THR A 81 6.78 17.97 -0.42
N LEU A 82 5.64 17.76 -1.09
CA LEU A 82 5.52 17.26 -2.46
C LEU A 82 4.61 18.19 -3.29
N PRO A 83 4.99 19.47 -3.49
CA PRO A 83 4.14 20.45 -4.18
C PRO A 83 3.89 20.11 -5.66
N GLN A 84 4.76 19.29 -6.26
CA GLN A 84 4.66 18.87 -7.66
C GLN A 84 3.88 17.55 -7.83
N GLY A 85 3.47 16.91 -6.74
CA GLY A 85 2.76 15.64 -6.74
C GLY A 85 3.67 14.45 -7.07
N ALA A 86 3.08 13.40 -7.64
CA ALA A 86 3.80 12.19 -8.05
C ALA A 86 4.66 12.41 -9.31
N PRO A 87 5.70 11.57 -9.54
CA PRO A 87 6.40 11.50 -10.82
C PRO A 87 5.45 11.26 -12.01
N PRO A 88 5.77 11.76 -13.22
CA PRO A 88 7.07 12.31 -13.64
C PRO A 88 7.27 13.80 -13.29
N ARG A 89 6.25 14.47 -12.73
CA ARG A 89 6.35 15.91 -12.42
C ARG A 89 7.10 16.15 -11.12
N GLY A 90 6.79 15.38 -10.08
CA GLY A 90 7.50 15.43 -8.80
C GLY A 90 8.61 14.38 -8.69
N PRO A 91 9.41 14.43 -7.61
CA PRO A 91 10.50 13.50 -7.39
C PRO A 91 9.99 12.12 -6.91
N PHE A 92 10.76 11.07 -7.20
CA PHE A 92 10.59 9.78 -6.52
C PHE A 92 11.26 9.81 -5.14
N VAL A 93 12.44 10.42 -5.04
CA VAL A 93 13.18 10.53 -3.76
C VAL A 93 12.52 11.57 -2.87
N ILE A 94 12.18 11.18 -1.64
CA ILE A 94 11.50 12.02 -0.67
C ILE A 94 12.36 12.16 0.58
N ASP A 95 12.53 13.39 1.08
CA ASP A 95 13.17 13.63 2.37
C ASP A 95 12.27 13.10 3.52
N PRO A 96 12.69 12.03 4.23
CA PRO A 96 11.87 11.41 5.26
C PRO A 96 11.63 12.34 6.45
N ARG A 97 12.51 13.33 6.70
CA ARG A 97 12.34 14.29 7.80
C ARG A 97 11.24 15.29 7.50
N GLN A 98 11.20 15.80 6.27
CA GLN A 98 10.14 16.72 5.82
C GLN A 98 8.79 16.01 5.76
N LEU A 99 8.76 14.81 5.17
CA LEU A 99 7.56 13.98 5.10
C LEU A 99 7.00 13.71 6.50
N ARG A 100 7.85 13.31 7.45
CA ARG A 100 7.44 13.06 8.84
C ARG A 100 6.91 14.32 9.53
N LYS A 101 7.53 15.48 9.30
CA LYS A 101 7.08 16.75 9.87
C LYS A 101 5.68 17.10 9.40
N GLU A 102 5.41 16.99 8.10
CA GLU A 102 4.09 17.26 7.54
C GLU A 102 3.06 16.21 7.99
N PHE A 103 3.43 14.93 8.01
CA PHE A 103 2.59 13.85 8.54
C PHE A 103 2.06 14.16 9.94
N LEU A 104 2.93 14.57 10.88
CA LEU A 104 2.51 14.91 12.24
C LEU A 104 1.54 16.10 12.28
N GLN A 105 1.73 17.08 11.40
CA GLN A 105 0.82 18.23 11.30
C GLN A 105 -0.55 17.83 10.75
N LEU A 106 -0.58 17.00 9.70
CA LEU A 106 -1.81 16.49 9.10
C LEU A 106 -2.58 15.61 10.08
N GLN A 107 -1.87 14.69 10.76
CA GLN A 107 -2.46 13.79 11.75
C GLN A 107 -3.06 14.57 12.94
N ALA A 108 -2.39 15.62 13.42
CA ALA A 108 -2.92 16.46 14.49
C ALA A 108 -4.19 17.24 14.10
N ARG A 109 -4.37 17.56 12.81
CA ARG A 109 -5.57 18.21 12.26
C ARG A 109 -6.71 17.21 12.07
N ALA A 110 -6.40 15.98 11.67
CA ALA A 110 -7.37 14.91 11.42
C ALA A 110 -7.71 14.07 12.66
N HIS A 111 -7.26 14.46 13.86
CA HIS A 111 -7.44 13.65 15.06
C HIS A 111 -8.93 13.52 15.45
N PRO A 112 -9.46 12.29 15.58
CA PRO A 112 -10.90 12.05 15.75
C PRO A 112 -11.46 12.64 17.05
N ASP A 113 -10.65 12.79 18.10
CA ASP A 113 -11.07 13.45 19.36
C ASP A 113 -11.41 14.94 19.20
N ARG A 114 -11.03 15.56 18.07
CA ARG A 114 -11.39 16.94 17.75
C ARG A 114 -12.76 17.05 17.07
N HIS A 115 -13.42 15.93 16.78
CA HIS A 115 -14.67 15.85 16.03
C HIS A 115 -15.72 15.04 16.79
N HIS A 116 -16.99 15.39 16.61
CA HIS A 116 -18.12 14.74 17.26
C HIS A 116 -19.16 14.30 16.24
N GLY A 117 -19.93 13.25 16.57
CA GLY A 117 -20.99 12.75 15.71
C GLY A 117 -20.46 12.28 14.34
N PRO A 118 -21.13 12.60 13.21
CA PRO A 118 -20.76 12.12 11.88
C PRO A 118 -19.39 12.62 11.39
N ASP A 119 -18.89 13.73 11.94
CA ASP A 119 -17.57 14.26 11.60
C ASP A 119 -16.43 13.41 12.15
N LYS A 120 -16.68 12.63 13.20
CA LYS A 120 -15.70 11.71 13.78
C LYS A 120 -15.33 10.59 12.81
N ALA A 121 -16.33 9.96 12.18
CA ALA A 121 -16.07 8.89 11.21
C ALA A 121 -15.29 9.41 9.98
N ARG A 122 -15.56 10.65 9.53
CA ARG A 122 -14.80 11.30 8.47
C ARG A 122 -13.34 11.56 8.89
N ALA A 123 -13.13 12.02 10.12
CA ALA A 123 -11.80 12.24 10.68
C ALA A 123 -11.01 10.93 10.81
N GLU A 124 -11.65 9.84 11.25
CA GLU A 124 -11.06 8.50 11.31
C GLU A 124 -10.61 8.04 9.92
N GLY A 125 -11.47 8.14 8.91
CA GLY A 125 -11.11 7.80 7.52
C GLY A 125 -9.96 8.64 6.96
N THR A 126 -9.96 9.94 7.26
CA THR A 126 -8.88 10.86 6.86
C THR A 126 -7.56 10.49 7.53
N SER A 127 -7.58 10.19 8.83
CA SER A 127 -6.40 9.76 9.58
C SER A 127 -5.84 8.43 9.07
N ALA A 128 -6.71 7.46 8.76
CA ALA A 128 -6.31 6.20 8.16
C ALA A 128 -5.60 6.40 6.81
N LEU A 129 -6.18 7.23 5.93
CA LEU A 129 -5.58 7.57 4.63
C LEU A 129 -4.21 8.26 4.77
N ILE A 130 -4.08 9.21 5.70
CA ILE A 130 -2.79 9.89 5.97
C ILE A 130 -1.74 8.88 6.47
N ASN A 131 -2.12 7.94 7.34
CA ASN A 131 -1.22 6.92 7.85
C ASN A 131 -0.75 5.96 6.75
N GLU A 132 -1.66 5.52 5.90
CA GLU A 132 -1.36 4.66 4.74
C GLU A 132 -0.37 5.37 3.81
N ALA A 133 -0.72 6.58 3.38
CA ALA A 133 0.13 7.38 2.50
C ALA A 133 1.51 7.63 3.11
N TYR A 134 1.60 7.97 4.39
CA TYR A 134 2.88 8.14 5.07
C TYR A 134 3.72 6.86 5.06
N ARG A 135 3.13 5.70 5.42
CA ARG A 135 3.85 4.42 5.45
C ARG A 135 4.36 4.01 4.06
N THR A 136 3.54 4.21 3.04
CA THR A 136 3.88 3.93 1.65
C THR A 136 4.98 4.86 1.15
N LEU A 137 4.84 6.18 1.38
CA LEU A 137 5.79 7.16 0.86
C LEU A 137 7.08 7.22 1.66
N GLN A 138 7.11 6.81 2.92
CA GLN A 138 8.33 6.86 3.74
C GLN A 138 9.39 5.88 3.24
N ASN A 139 8.99 4.70 2.76
CA ASN A 139 9.91 3.63 2.40
C ASN A 139 10.05 3.50 0.87
N PRO A 140 11.26 3.42 0.31
CA PRO A 140 11.48 3.41 -1.13
C PRO A 140 10.77 2.27 -1.88
N LEU A 141 10.81 1.04 -1.35
CA LEU A 141 10.20 -0.12 -1.99
C LEU A 141 8.66 -0.02 -2.06
N PRO A 142 7.92 0.20 -0.96
CA PRO A 142 6.48 0.46 -1.03
C PRO A 142 6.12 1.66 -1.90
N ARG A 143 6.95 2.71 -1.91
CA ARG A 143 6.76 3.89 -2.77
C ARG A 143 6.85 3.53 -4.26
N ALA A 144 7.84 2.73 -4.65
CA ALA A 144 8.02 2.27 -6.02
C ALA A 144 6.86 1.36 -6.46
N GLN A 145 6.49 0.39 -5.62
CA GLN A 145 5.34 -0.50 -5.87
C GLN A 145 4.04 0.28 -6.03
N TYR A 146 3.81 1.29 -5.19
CA TYR A 146 2.65 2.17 -5.29
C TYR A 146 2.63 2.96 -6.61
N LEU A 147 3.76 3.55 -7.02
CA LEU A 147 3.82 4.30 -8.28
C LEU A 147 3.66 3.41 -9.52
N LEU A 148 4.10 2.15 -9.45
CA LEU A 148 3.89 1.16 -10.49
C LEU A 148 2.42 0.70 -10.52
N SER A 149 1.78 0.51 -9.37
CA SER A 149 0.36 0.14 -9.30
C SER A 149 -0.56 1.23 -9.84
N LEU A 150 -0.21 2.51 -9.66
CA LEU A 150 -0.88 3.63 -10.33
C LEU A 150 -0.80 3.56 -11.88
N ARG A 151 0.18 2.83 -12.42
CA ARG A 151 0.35 2.56 -13.86
C ARG A 151 -0.21 1.18 -14.27
N GLY A 152 -0.87 0.47 -13.37
CA GLY A 152 -1.44 -0.86 -13.61
C GLY A 152 -0.42 -2.00 -13.58
N ILE A 153 0.78 -1.76 -13.04
CA ILE A 153 1.84 -2.77 -12.90
C ILE A 153 1.89 -3.20 -11.43
N ASP A 154 1.59 -4.47 -11.17
CA ASP A 154 1.74 -5.05 -9.83
C ASP A 154 3.08 -5.77 -9.71
N VAL A 155 3.92 -5.30 -8.79
CA VAL A 155 5.22 -5.90 -8.43
C VAL A 155 5.20 -6.42 -6.99
N ALA A 156 4.13 -6.15 -6.22
CA ALA A 156 4.02 -6.56 -4.83
C ALA A 156 3.73 -8.06 -4.72
N GLU A 157 2.90 -8.60 -5.62
CA GLU A 157 2.48 -10.01 -5.61
C GLU A 157 3.42 -10.95 -6.39
N ASP A 158 4.40 -10.42 -7.12
CA ASP A 158 5.29 -11.23 -7.95
C ASP A 158 6.47 -11.79 -7.13
N GLU A 159 6.17 -12.60 -6.10
CA GLU A 159 7.16 -13.40 -5.34
C GLU A 159 7.94 -14.34 -6.27
N THR A 160 7.34 -14.68 -7.42
CA THR A 160 7.92 -15.54 -8.46
C THR A 160 8.65 -14.79 -9.56
N ALA A 161 8.80 -13.46 -9.46
CA ALA A 161 9.59 -12.67 -10.40
C ALA A 161 11.00 -13.24 -10.36
N LYS A 162 11.29 -14.20 -11.24
CA LYS A 162 12.57 -14.89 -11.30
C LYS A 162 13.58 -13.81 -11.58
N VAL A 163 14.43 -13.55 -10.59
CA VAL A 163 15.62 -12.78 -10.82
C VAL A 163 16.48 -13.56 -11.80
N GLU A 164 16.51 -13.07 -13.04
CA GLU A 164 17.44 -13.52 -14.06
C GLU A 164 18.74 -12.70 -14.02
N ASP A 165 19.08 -12.15 -12.85
CA ASP A 165 20.31 -11.40 -12.57
C ASP A 165 21.26 -12.27 -11.74
N PRO A 166 22.27 -12.91 -12.38
CA PRO A 166 23.22 -13.77 -11.69
C PRO A 166 24.01 -13.06 -10.59
N ASP A 167 24.30 -11.77 -10.76
CA ASP A 167 25.08 -10.99 -9.81
C ASP A 167 24.26 -10.77 -8.53
N LEU A 168 22.96 -10.47 -8.69
CA LEU A 168 22.04 -10.37 -7.55
C LEU A 168 21.91 -11.70 -6.80
N LEU A 169 21.79 -12.82 -7.51
CA LEU A 169 21.69 -14.14 -6.88
C LEU A 169 22.96 -14.50 -6.11
N MET A 170 24.13 -14.16 -6.65
CA MET A 170 25.42 -14.37 -5.98
C MET A 170 25.49 -13.58 -4.67
N GLU A 171 25.09 -12.31 -4.69
CA GLU A 171 25.06 -11.46 -3.49
C GLU A 171 24.10 -11.99 -2.42
N VAL A 172 22.93 -12.49 -2.80
CA VAL A 172 22.00 -13.12 -1.85
C VAL A 172 22.63 -14.34 -1.17
N LEU A 173 23.39 -15.16 -1.91
CA LEU A 173 24.09 -16.31 -1.36
C LEU A 173 25.25 -15.89 -0.45
N GLU A 174 26.07 -14.92 -0.86
CA GLU A 174 27.17 -14.40 -0.04
C GLU A 174 26.66 -13.84 1.29
N VAL A 175 25.56 -13.09 1.27
CA VAL A 175 24.93 -12.55 2.47
C VAL A 175 24.44 -13.68 3.38
N ARG A 176 23.82 -14.73 2.83
CA ARG A 176 23.38 -15.90 3.63
C ARG A 176 24.54 -16.55 4.34
N GLU A 177 25.61 -16.86 3.61
CA GLU A 177 26.80 -17.51 4.17
C GLU A 177 27.45 -16.66 5.26
N ALA A 178 27.54 -15.35 5.05
CA ALA A 178 28.11 -14.45 6.06
C ALA A 178 27.24 -14.32 7.32
N ILE A 179 25.92 -14.24 7.17
CA ILE A 179 24.98 -14.22 8.30
C ILE A 179 25.09 -15.51 9.13
N GLU A 180 25.20 -16.67 8.48
CA GLU A 180 25.35 -17.98 9.13
C GLU A 180 26.73 -18.16 9.78
N GLY A 181 27.78 -17.63 9.15
CA GLY A 181 29.17 -17.74 9.61
C GLY A 181 29.58 -16.70 10.65
N ALA A 182 28.85 -15.60 10.79
CA ALA A 182 29.23 -14.48 11.65
C ALA A 182 29.21 -14.86 13.15
N GLY A 183 30.32 -14.58 13.83
CA GLY A 183 30.44 -14.75 15.29
C GLY A 183 30.05 -13.51 16.09
N GLN A 184 30.07 -12.35 15.44
CA GLN A 184 29.81 -11.02 16.01
C GLN A 184 29.21 -10.08 14.95
N GLU A 185 28.43 -9.09 15.37
CA GLU A 185 27.75 -8.17 14.46
C GLU A 185 28.74 -7.33 13.62
N SER A 186 29.91 -6.99 14.16
CA SER A 186 30.89 -6.17 13.45
C SER A 186 31.50 -6.87 12.22
N GLU A 187 31.39 -8.19 12.11
CA GLU A 187 31.76 -8.92 10.88
C GLU A 187 30.78 -8.63 9.73
N LEU A 188 29.56 -8.20 10.04
CA LEU A 188 28.51 -7.88 9.08
C LEU A 188 28.46 -6.38 8.71
N GLU A 189 29.14 -5.51 9.45
CA GLU A 189 29.10 -4.05 9.22
C GLU A 189 29.49 -3.66 7.78
N GLY A 190 30.52 -4.29 7.22
CA GLY A 190 30.92 -4.06 5.83
C GLY A 190 29.85 -4.47 4.82
N MET A 191 29.10 -5.54 5.10
CA MET A 191 27.97 -5.97 4.26
C MET A 191 26.77 -5.04 4.39
N LYS A 192 26.44 -4.60 5.62
CA LYS A 192 25.41 -3.59 5.86
C LYS A 192 25.69 -2.31 5.06
N ALA A 193 26.93 -1.81 5.12
CA ALA A 193 27.34 -0.61 4.38
C ALA A 193 27.26 -0.80 2.84
N ARG A 194 27.70 -1.96 2.32
CA ARG A 194 27.59 -2.27 0.89
C ARG A 194 26.12 -2.34 0.43
N ASN A 195 25.26 -2.99 1.21
CA ASN A 195 23.85 -3.09 0.88
C ASN A 195 23.13 -1.73 0.96
N ASP A 196 23.43 -0.92 1.97
CA ASP A 196 22.89 0.44 2.08
C ASP A 196 23.29 1.31 0.87
N ALA A 197 24.53 1.17 0.37
CA ALA A 197 24.97 1.87 -0.84
C ALA A 197 24.19 1.42 -2.10
N ARG A 198 23.93 0.12 -2.25
CA ARG A 198 23.10 -0.42 -3.34
C ARG A 198 21.66 0.07 -3.28
N MET A 199 21.08 0.15 -2.09
CA MET A 199 19.73 0.71 -1.92
C MET A 199 19.68 2.17 -2.36
N VAL A 200 20.68 2.98 -2.01
CA VAL A 200 20.78 4.37 -2.46
C VAL A 200 20.95 4.48 -3.99
N GLU A 201 21.75 3.59 -4.59
CA GLU A 201 21.89 3.51 -6.05
C GLU A 201 20.57 3.14 -6.72
N SER A 202 19.88 2.10 -6.25
CA SER A 202 18.55 1.71 -6.73
C SER A 202 17.53 2.83 -6.60
N GLU A 203 17.56 3.62 -5.52
CA GLU A 203 16.70 4.80 -5.39
C GLU A 203 16.97 5.86 -6.46
N GLY A 204 18.25 6.09 -6.81
CA GLY A 204 18.62 6.99 -7.90
C GLY A 204 18.13 6.52 -9.26
N ILE A 205 18.31 5.22 -9.55
CA ILE A 205 17.83 4.59 -10.79
C ILE A 205 16.31 4.69 -10.89
N LEU A 206 15.58 4.44 -9.80
CA LEU A 206 14.12 4.59 -9.76
C LEU A 206 13.69 6.05 -9.97
N ASP A 207 14.41 7.02 -9.44
CA ASP A 207 14.12 8.45 -9.67
C ASP A 207 14.24 8.81 -11.14
N GLU A 208 15.31 8.39 -11.81
CA GLU A 208 15.49 8.58 -13.25
C GLU A 208 14.42 7.87 -14.08
N ALA A 209 14.10 6.61 -13.74
CA ALA A 209 13.08 5.83 -14.42
C ALA A 209 11.69 6.49 -14.31
N PHE A 210 11.31 6.95 -13.12
CA PHE A 210 10.02 7.60 -12.92
C PHE A 210 9.94 9.02 -13.51
N GLN A 211 11.05 9.75 -13.59
CA GLN A 211 11.13 11.06 -14.27
C GLN A 211 11.01 10.93 -15.79
N SER A 212 11.61 9.88 -16.36
CA SER A 212 11.53 9.55 -17.79
C SER A 212 10.27 8.77 -18.18
N ASP A 213 9.44 8.38 -17.19
CA ASP A 213 8.27 7.52 -17.34
C ASP A 213 8.59 6.13 -17.96
N ASP A 214 9.83 5.65 -17.74
CA ASP A 214 10.28 4.32 -18.14
C ASP A 214 9.79 3.27 -17.14
N THR A 215 8.65 2.64 -17.45
CA THR A 215 8.00 1.65 -16.58
C THR A 215 8.75 0.33 -16.50
N GLU A 216 9.45 -0.07 -17.56
CA GLU A 216 10.19 -1.34 -17.58
C GLU A 216 11.44 -1.24 -16.72
N MET A 217 12.17 -0.13 -16.83
CA MET A 217 13.30 0.19 -15.96
C MET A 217 12.85 0.29 -14.50
N ALA A 218 11.75 1.00 -14.22
CA ALA A 218 11.22 1.13 -12.87
C ALA A 218 10.78 -0.23 -12.28
N LYS A 219 10.16 -1.10 -13.09
CA LYS A 219 9.76 -2.45 -12.67
C LYS A 219 10.98 -3.30 -12.34
N ALA A 220 11.96 -3.36 -13.23
CA ALA A 220 13.18 -4.15 -13.03
C ALA A 220 13.94 -3.70 -11.77
N GLU A 221 14.07 -2.38 -11.57
CA GLU A 221 14.76 -1.84 -10.41
C GLU A 221 13.98 -2.03 -9.10
N ALA A 222 12.64 -1.94 -9.13
CA ALA A 222 11.81 -2.25 -7.97
C ALA A 222 11.97 -3.71 -7.50
N VAL A 223 12.15 -4.65 -8.44
CA VAL A 223 12.48 -6.04 -8.11
C VAL A 223 13.83 -6.12 -7.40
N LYS A 224 14.89 -5.49 -7.93
CA LYS A 224 16.22 -5.48 -7.27
C LYS A 224 16.16 -4.86 -5.87
N LEU A 225 15.48 -3.73 -5.73
CA LEU A 225 15.31 -3.04 -4.45
C LEU A 225 14.60 -3.92 -3.40
N ARG A 226 13.68 -4.81 -3.82
CA ARG A 226 13.08 -5.80 -2.92
C ARG A 226 14.13 -6.72 -2.31
N TYR A 227 15.05 -7.24 -3.10
CA TYR A 227 16.12 -8.11 -2.60
C TYR A 227 17.09 -7.37 -1.67
N TRP A 228 17.47 -6.12 -2.01
CA TRP A 228 18.28 -5.30 -1.10
C TRP A 228 17.58 -5.00 0.21
N THR A 229 16.26 -4.82 0.18
CA THR A 229 15.44 -4.66 1.38
C THR A 229 15.43 -5.94 2.22
N ASN A 230 15.22 -7.11 1.60
CA ASN A 230 15.25 -8.41 2.30
C ASN A 230 16.64 -8.71 2.91
N ILE A 231 17.72 -8.40 2.19
CA ILE A 231 19.09 -8.50 2.69
C ILE A 231 19.29 -7.59 3.90
N LYS A 232 18.83 -6.33 3.83
CA LYS A 232 18.90 -5.39 4.95
C LYS A 232 18.18 -5.94 6.18
N GLU A 233 16.95 -6.40 6.00
CA GLU A 233 16.15 -6.97 7.09
C GLU A 233 16.84 -8.17 7.75
N ALA A 234 17.47 -9.05 6.97
CA ALA A 234 18.20 -10.19 7.52
C ALA A 234 19.49 -9.80 8.25
N LEU A 235 20.27 -8.85 7.70
CA LEU A 235 21.46 -8.32 8.36
C LEU A 235 21.11 -7.58 9.66
N ASP A 236 19.99 -6.86 9.69
CA ASP A 236 19.51 -6.14 10.87
C ASP A 236 18.84 -7.07 11.90
N ALA A 237 18.28 -8.20 11.46
CA ALA A 237 17.71 -9.23 12.32
C ALA A 237 18.75 -10.20 12.89
N TRP A 238 20.02 -10.10 12.49
CA TRP A 238 21.08 -10.97 13.00
C TRP A 238 21.22 -10.83 14.52
N GLU A 239 21.18 -11.97 15.21
CA GLU A 239 21.46 -12.05 16.64
C GLU A 239 22.37 -13.25 16.90
N LYS A 240 23.38 -13.06 17.76
CA LYS A 240 24.33 -14.11 18.11
C LYS A 240 23.62 -15.39 18.60
N GLY A 241 23.80 -16.48 17.86
CA GLY A 241 23.26 -17.81 18.22
C GLY A 241 21.79 -18.04 17.85
N LYS A 242 21.15 -17.15 17.06
CA LYS A 242 19.82 -17.39 16.49
C LYS A 242 19.89 -17.58 14.97
N PRO A 243 19.14 -18.53 14.40
CA PRO A 243 19.07 -18.68 12.95
C PRO A 243 18.32 -17.49 12.34
N VAL A 244 18.89 -16.89 11.29
CA VAL A 244 18.24 -15.85 10.49
C VAL A 244 17.61 -16.51 9.27
N VAL A 245 16.30 -16.34 9.09
CA VAL A 245 15.59 -16.83 7.90
C VAL A 245 15.44 -15.67 6.93
N LEU A 246 16.18 -15.72 5.83
CA LEU A 246 15.95 -14.84 4.68
C LEU A 246 14.73 -15.37 3.91
N VAL A 247 13.66 -14.59 3.87
CA VAL A 247 12.47 -14.87 3.05
C VAL A 247 12.76 -14.41 1.62
N HIS A 248 12.46 -15.27 0.65
CA HIS A 248 12.69 -15.04 -0.78
C HIS A 248 11.53 -14.26 -1.39
#